data_AF-A0A4Y2ITZ7-F1
#
_entry.id   AF-A0A4Y2ITZ7-F1
#
_cell.length_a   1.000
_cell.length_b   1.000
_cell.length_c   1.000
_cell.angle_alpha   90.00
_cell.angle_beta   90.00
_cell.angle_gamma   90.00
#
_symmetry.space_group_name_H-M   'P 1'
#
loop_
_entity.id
_entity.type
_entity.pdbx_description
1 polymer ?
#
loop_
_entity_poly.entity_id
_entity_poly.type
_entity_poly.pdbx_seq_one_letter_code
_entity_poly.pdbx_strand_id
1 'polypeptide(L)'
;MLLLHVPVATSLKFFRTVDNIIYDAFKLAAFHRYLQNSDEEWDHCLHNASTYQMPKQLRQTFIFILCFCNLTIVLEMWNKYSIDMSLDYLHNIEAASLNFLLQ
;
A
#
# COMPACT_ATOMS: atom_id res chain seq x y z
N MET A 1 -22.16 9.98 3.93
CA MET A 1 -23.37 9.57 4.68
C MET A 1 -23.96 8.34 4.00
N LEU A 2 -23.70 7.16 4.57
CA LEU A 2 -24.32 5.86 4.22
C LEU A 2 -24.28 4.95 5.46
N LEU A 3 -24.59 5.54 6.62
CA LEU A 3 -24.89 4.83 7.85
C LEU A 3 -26.33 4.30 7.74
N LEU A 4 -26.49 3.22 6.98
CA LEU A 4 -27.73 2.45 6.96
C LEU A 4 -27.47 1.14 7.69
N HIS A 5 -27.92 1.12 8.95
CA HIS A 5 -28.56 -0.04 9.58
C HIS A 5 -27.90 -1.40 9.32
N VAL A 6 -26.74 -1.64 9.93
CA VAL A 6 -26.30 -3.01 10.20
C VAL A 6 -26.44 -3.25 11.70
N PRO A 7 -27.23 -4.25 12.13
CA PRO A 7 -27.40 -4.56 13.55
C PRO A 7 -26.03 -4.84 14.16
N VAL A 8 -25.82 -4.30 15.36
CA VAL A 8 -24.77 -4.72 16.28
C VAL A 8 -24.93 -6.22 16.53
N ALA A 9 -24.32 -7.06 15.70
CA ALA A 9 -23.97 -8.47 15.94
C ALA A 9 -23.55 -9.18 14.64
N THR A 10 -22.39 -8.85 14.09
CA THR A 10 -21.57 -9.88 13.43
C THR A 10 -20.42 -10.13 14.39
N SER A 11 -20.53 -11.23 15.14
CA SER A 11 -19.95 -11.43 16.46
C SER A 11 -18.55 -10.86 16.68
N LEU A 12 -18.29 -10.34 17.88
CA LEU A 12 -16.96 -10.06 18.41
C LEU A 12 -15.94 -11.17 18.12
N LYS A 13 -16.41 -12.42 18.03
CA LYS A 13 -15.62 -13.59 17.65
C LYS A 13 -15.07 -13.48 16.24
N PHE A 14 -15.80 -12.95 15.27
CA PHE A 14 -15.35 -12.77 13.88
C PHE A 14 -14.11 -11.88 13.79
N PHE A 15 -14.08 -10.76 14.52
CA PHE A 15 -12.89 -9.90 14.60
C PHE A 15 -11.74 -10.51 15.41
N ARG A 16 -12.03 -11.54 16.21
CA ARG A 16 -11.04 -12.31 16.97
C ARG A 16 -10.58 -13.55 16.22
N THR A 17 -11.14 -13.84 15.05
CA THR A 17 -10.75 -15.00 14.26
C THR A 17 -9.72 -14.60 13.22
N VAL A 18 -8.53 -15.18 13.31
CA VAL A 18 -7.50 -15.14 12.26
C VAL A 18 -7.19 -16.60 11.93
N ASP A 19 -7.26 -16.99 10.65
CA ASP A 19 -7.08 -18.38 10.17
C ASP A 19 -7.86 -19.47 10.93
N ASN A 20 -9.16 -19.26 11.17
CA ASN A 20 -9.99 -20.16 11.98
C ASN A 20 -9.57 -20.31 13.46
N ILE A 21 -8.60 -19.55 13.97
CA ILE A 21 -8.23 -19.52 15.39
C ILE A 21 -8.89 -18.32 16.05
N ILE A 22 -9.65 -18.56 17.13
CA ILE A 22 -10.30 -17.50 17.93
C ILE A 22 -9.33 -17.06 19.03
N TYR A 23 -8.93 -15.79 19.00
CA TYR A 23 -8.06 -15.20 20.02
C TYR A 23 -8.88 -14.53 21.13
N ASP A 24 -8.55 -14.79 22.39
CA ASP A 24 -9.30 -14.26 23.54
C ASP A 24 -9.24 -12.74 23.67
N ALA A 25 -8.17 -12.12 23.17
CA ALA A 25 -7.99 -10.67 23.15
C ALA A 25 -7.94 -10.15 21.72
N PHE A 26 -8.67 -9.07 21.47
CA PHE A 26 -8.58 -8.34 20.19
C PHE A 26 -7.17 -7.93 19.82
N LYS A 27 -6.35 -7.60 20.82
CA LYS A 27 -4.94 -7.24 20.61
C LYS A 27 -4.15 -8.41 20.01
N LEU A 28 -4.44 -9.65 20.42
CA LEU A 28 -3.78 -10.83 19.89
C LEU A 28 -4.25 -11.14 18.47
N ALA A 29 -5.56 -11.05 18.20
CA ALA A 29 -6.07 -11.18 16.83
C ALA A 29 -5.50 -10.11 15.89
N ALA A 30 -5.49 -8.85 16.32
CA ALA A 30 -4.92 -7.74 15.55
C ALA A 30 -3.41 -7.90 15.35
N PHE A 31 -2.69 -8.35 16.37
CA PHE A 31 -1.26 -8.65 16.29
C PHE A 31 -0.98 -9.77 15.29
N HIS A 32 -1.74 -10.86 15.34
CA HIS A 32 -1.58 -11.99 14.42
C HIS A 32 -1.92 -11.61 12.98
N ARG A 33 -2.99 -10.84 12.79
CA ARG A 33 -3.41 -10.34 11.48
C ARG A 33 -2.37 -9.38 10.89
N TYR A 34 -1.80 -8.50 11.70
CA TYR A 34 -0.70 -7.63 11.29
C TYR A 34 0.58 -8.41 10.96
N LEU A 35 0.86 -9.50 11.68
CA LEU A 35 1.98 -10.41 11.40
C LEU A 35 1.82 -11.16 10.06
N GLN A 36 0.60 -11.21 9.54
CA GLN A 36 0.20 -12.04 8.41
C GLN A 36 -0.23 -11.25 7.17
N ASN A 37 -0.06 -9.92 7.19
CA ASN A 37 -0.25 -9.13 5.99
C ASN A 37 0.75 -9.64 4.94
N SER A 38 0.25 -10.39 3.94
CA SER A 38 1.09 -10.87 2.87
C SER A 38 1.54 -9.67 2.04
N ASP A 39 2.74 -9.75 1.48
CA ASP A 39 3.27 -8.71 0.61
C ASP A 39 2.37 -8.43 -0.62
N GLU A 40 1.44 -9.35 -0.91
CA GLU A 40 0.45 -9.28 -1.97
C GLU A 40 -0.54 -8.11 -1.82
N GLU A 41 -0.94 -7.77 -0.58
CA GLU A 41 -1.83 -6.63 -0.33
C GLU A 41 -1.13 -5.31 -0.69
N TRP A 42 0.16 -5.21 -0.35
CA TRP A 42 0.99 -4.05 -0.65
C TRP A 42 1.31 -3.95 -2.14
N ASP A 43 1.55 -5.07 -2.81
CA ASP A 43 1.72 -5.12 -4.27
C ASP A 43 0.46 -4.63 -4.99
N HIS A 44 -0.73 -5.11 -4.59
CA HIS A 44 -1.99 -4.66 -5.17
C HIS A 44 -2.22 -3.16 -4.95
N CYS A 45 -1.90 -2.65 -3.75
CA CYS A 45 -1.97 -1.22 -3.44
C CYS A 45 -1.06 -0.38 -4.36
N LEU A 46 0.21 -0.79 -4.50
CA LEU A 46 1.16 -0.08 -5.36
C LEU A 46 0.81 -0.18 -6.84
N HIS A 47 0.29 -1.32 -7.29
CA HIS A 47 -0.22 -1.48 -8.67
C HIS A 47 -1.34 -0.49 -8.96
N ASN A 48 -2.36 -0.43 -8.09
CA ASN A 48 -3.46 0.51 -8.27
C ASN A 48 -2.92 1.94 -8.25
N ALA A 49 -2.06 2.30 -7.30
CA ALA A 49 -1.46 3.63 -7.24
C ALA A 49 -0.64 3.99 -8.50
N SER A 50 0.08 3.04 -9.11
CA SER A 50 0.83 3.29 -10.34
C SER A 50 -0.08 3.53 -11.54
N THR A 51 -1.23 2.83 -11.63
CA THR A 51 -2.20 3.06 -12.72
C THR A 51 -2.80 4.46 -12.75
N TYR A 52 -2.87 5.16 -11.61
CA TYR A 52 -3.33 6.55 -11.55
C TYR A 52 -2.26 7.56 -12.02
N GLN A 53 -1.06 7.12 -12.40
CA GLN A 53 0.05 7.98 -12.84
C GLN A 53 0.34 9.12 -11.85
N MET A 54 0.45 8.78 -10.57
CA MET A 54 0.77 9.73 -9.50
C MET A 54 2.11 9.35 -8.83
N PRO A 55 3.27 9.64 -9.47
CA PRO A 55 4.57 9.14 -9.03
C PRO A 55 4.95 9.56 -7.61
N LYS A 56 4.64 10.81 -7.23
CA LYS A 56 4.94 11.32 -5.89
C LYS A 56 4.19 10.58 -4.79
N GLN A 57 2.89 10.36 -4.99
CA GLN A 57 2.04 9.64 -4.06
C GLN A 57 2.43 8.16 -4.00
N LEU A 58 2.77 7.55 -5.14
CA LEU A 58 3.31 6.19 -5.20
C LEU A 58 4.59 6.06 -4.35
N ARG A 59 5.52 7.01 -4.46
CA ARG A 59 6.73 7.07 -3.60
C ARG A 59 6.37 7.18 -2.11
N GLN A 60 5.41 8.04 -1.76
CA GLN A 60 4.98 8.21 -0.37
C GLN A 60 4.39 6.92 0.21
N THR A 61 3.56 6.22 -0.57
CA THR A 61 2.99 4.94 -0.18
C THR A 61 4.08 3.89 -0.01
N PHE A 62 5.04 3.81 -0.93
CA PHE A 62 6.18 2.90 -0.81
C PHE A 62 7.01 3.17 0.47
N ILE A 63 7.30 4.43 0.79
CA ILE A 63 7.99 4.80 2.04
C ILE A 63 7.18 4.41 3.27
N PHE A 64 5.87 4.67 3.26
CA PHE A 64 4.98 4.29 4.36
C PHE A 64 5.02 2.77 4.61
N ILE A 65 4.92 1.98 3.55
CA ILE A 65 5.01 0.52 3.60
C ILE A 65 6.37 0.09 4.20
N LEU A 66 7.48 0.69 3.80
CA LEU A 66 8.80 0.37 4.36
C LEU A 66 8.95 0.75 5.85
N CYS A 67 8.33 1.84 6.28
CA CYS A 67 8.44 2.31 7.67
C CYS A 67 7.52 1.56 8.63
N PHE A 68 6.35 1.13 8.16
CA PHE A 68 5.26 0.68 9.01
C PHE A 68 4.73 -0.71 8.68
N CYS A 69 5.31 -1.41 7.69
CA CYS A 69 4.88 -2.75 7.33
C CYS A 69 6.09 -3.70 7.29
N ASN A 70 5.83 -4.98 7.60
CA ASN A 70 6.84 -6.02 7.53
C ASN A 70 6.88 -6.56 6.09
N LEU A 71 7.58 -5.85 5.20
CA LEU A 71 7.80 -6.32 3.83
C LEU A 71 8.90 -7.37 3.78
N THR A 72 8.62 -8.52 3.19
CA THR A 72 9.62 -9.57 2.95
C THR A 72 10.28 -9.43 1.57
N ILE A 73 9.57 -8.87 0.58
CA ILE A 73 10.02 -8.77 -0.82
C ILE A 73 10.38 -7.33 -1.27
N VAL A 74 10.99 -6.53 -0.40
CA VAL A 74 11.32 -5.11 -0.65
C VAL A 74 12.00 -4.87 -2.00
N LEU A 75 13.02 -5.66 -2.33
CA LEU A 75 13.81 -5.48 -3.55
C LEU A 75 12.98 -5.77 -4.82
N GLU A 76 12.10 -6.77 -4.76
CA GLU A 76 11.23 -7.13 -5.89
C GLU A 76 10.21 -6.02 -6.14
N MET A 77 9.59 -5.50 -5.08
CA MET A 77 8.66 -4.36 -5.20
C MET A 77 9.35 -3.10 -5.70
N TRP A 78 10.58 -2.81 -5.23
CA TRP A 78 11.37 -1.69 -5.76
C TRP A 78 11.61 -1.83 -7.27
N ASN A 79 12.09 -3.00 -7.71
CA ASN A 79 12.36 -3.25 -9.12
C ASN A 79 11.11 -3.12 -9.98
N LYS A 80 9.94 -3.52 -9.45
CA LYS A 80 8.66 -3.44 -10.15
C LYS A 80 8.14 -2.01 -10.32
N TYR A 81 8.27 -1.16 -9.30
CA TYR A 81 7.61 0.17 -9.29
C TYR A 81 8.57 1.37 -9.41
N SER A 82 9.90 1.17 -9.43
CA SER A 82 10.88 2.27 -9.45
C SER A 82 10.73 3.22 -10.65
N ILE A 83 10.40 2.69 -11.83
CA ILE A 83 10.17 3.49 -13.03
C ILE A 83 8.91 4.35 -12.85
N ASP A 84 7.78 3.76 -12.46
CA ASP A 84 6.53 4.48 -12.21
C ASP A 84 6.71 5.56 -11.13
N MET A 85 7.51 5.26 -10.10
CA MET A 85 7.89 6.19 -9.05
C MET A 85 8.80 7.32 -9.51
N SER A 86 9.33 7.32 -10.74
CA SER A 86 10.27 8.35 -11.22
C SER A 86 9.78 9.14 -12.43
N LEU A 87 8.59 8.81 -12.96
CA LEU A 87 8.05 9.44 -14.17
C LEU A 87 7.95 10.98 -14.08
N ASP A 88 7.64 11.53 -12.91
CA ASP A 88 7.59 12.98 -12.71
C ASP A 88 8.97 13.63 -12.80
N TYR A 89 10.03 12.96 -12.33
CA TYR A 89 11.40 13.45 -12.52
C TYR A 89 11.81 13.38 -13.99
N LEU A 90 11.46 12.30 -14.69
CA LEU A 90 11.79 12.13 -16.11
C LEU A 90 11.12 13.21 -16.96
N HIS A 91 9.81 13.43 -16.79
CA HIS A 91 9.09 14.48 -17.52
C HIS A 91 9.65 15.88 -17.25
N ASN A 92 10.08 16.16 -16.02
CA ASN A 92 10.70 17.45 -15.69
C ASN A 92 12.05 17.65 -16.39
N ILE A 93 12.84 16.58 -16.53
CA ILE A 93 14.12 16.62 -17.26
C ILE A 93 13.89 16.85 -18.75
N GLU A 94 12.93 16.15 -19.35
CA GLU A 94 12.56 16.31 -20.77
C GLU A 94 12.01 17.71 -21.07
N ALA A 95 11.14 18.23 -20.20
CA ALA A 95 10.65 19.60 -20.33
C ALA A 95 11.79 20.63 -20.21
N ALA A 96 12.73 20.42 -19.28
CA ALA A 96 13.88 21.30 -19.11
C ALA A 96 14.84 21.26 -20.32
N SER A 97 15.06 20.07 -20.91
CA SER A 97 15.95 19.92 -22.07
C SER A 97 15.34 20.54 -23.34
N LEU A 98 14.03 20.39 -23.57
CA LEU A 98 13.32 21.05 -24.66
C LEU A 98 13.35 22.57 -24.53
N ASN A 99 13.17 23.11 -23.31
CA ASN A 99 13.25 24.54 -23.07
C ASN A 99 14.66 25.10 -23.36
N PHE A 100 15.72 24.33 -23.09
CA PHE A 100 17.09 24.73 -23.40
C PHE A 100 17.39 24.70 -24.90
N LEU A 101 16.80 23.77 -25.65
CA LEU A 101 16.98 23.65 -27.10
C LEU A 101 16.18 24.69 -27.91
N LEU A 102 15.18 25.33 -27.30
CA LEU A 102 14.32 26.34 -27.93
C LEU A 102 14.72 27.80 -27.60
N GLN A 103 15.81 28.02 -26.87
CA GLN A 103 16.44 29.32 -26.60
C GLN A 103 17.69 29.54 -27.46
#